data_AF-A0A4Y2SX86-F1
#
_entry.id   AF-A0A4Y2SX86-F1
#
_cell.length_a   1.000
_cell.length_b   1.000
_cell.length_c   1.000
_cell.angle_alpha   90.00
_cell.angle_beta   90.00
_cell.angle_gamma   90.00
#
_symmetry.space_group_name_H-M   'P 1'
#
loop_
_entity.id
_entity.type
_entity.pdbx_description
1 polymer ?
#
loop_
_entity_poly.entity_id
_entity_poly.type
_entity_poly.pdbx_seq_one_letter_code
_entity_poly.pdbx_strand_id
1 'polypeptide(L)'
;MYRTAFSSHESKNCQNNCLKDQNNSCKFGPSNIVTCYYEYPLKIMCPSSISESCCQWVFPITYGEGLVEGDSVNISFKVGCRCSVALATMSFPKVYCCENRKDSQLHGEYFIDSEALLCILPDPLVCFKKASYNQSQTFHLAPDANLVLLDWFASGRYMKGERWAFSK
;
A
#
# COMPACT_ATOMS: atom_id res chain seq x y z
N MET A 1 -10.54 4.68 14.87
CA MET A 1 -10.80 4.04 13.57
C MET A 1 -10.15 4.94 12.53
N TYR A 2 -8.88 4.68 12.19
CA TYR A 2 -8.12 5.55 11.30
C TYR A 2 -8.39 5.13 9.86
N ARG A 3 -8.96 6.03 9.07
CA ARG A 3 -9.33 5.79 7.66
C ARG A 3 -8.37 6.55 6.76
N THR A 4 -7.60 5.81 5.97
CA THR A 4 -6.85 6.36 4.83
C THR A 4 -7.60 5.96 3.57
N ALA A 5 -8.22 6.94 2.89
CA ALA A 5 -8.97 6.71 1.67
C ALA A 5 -8.29 7.43 0.50
N PHE A 6 -7.94 6.68 -0.54
CA PHE A 6 -7.50 7.21 -1.82
C PHE A 6 -8.62 6.97 -2.83
N SER A 7 -9.18 8.05 -3.38
CA SER A 7 -10.21 7.98 -4.40
C SER A 7 -9.70 8.65 -5.66
N SER A 8 -9.40 7.86 -6.70
CA SER A 8 -9.42 8.38 -8.07
C SER A 8 -10.88 8.44 -8.51
N HIS A 9 -11.53 9.59 -8.28
CA HIS A 9 -12.86 9.85 -8.82
C HIS A 9 -12.72 10.25 -10.29
N GLU A 10 -13.45 9.55 -11.16
CA GLU A 10 -13.56 9.86 -12.57
C GLU A 10 -13.93 11.34 -12.76
N SER A 11 -13.11 12.05 -13.52
CA SER A 11 -13.61 13.19 -14.25
C SER A 11 -14.68 12.67 -15.21
N LYS A 12 -15.89 13.22 -15.10
CA LYS A 12 -16.98 13.05 -16.07
C LYS A 12 -16.52 13.58 -17.43
N ASN A 13 -15.70 12.83 -18.17
CA ASN A 13 -15.36 13.01 -19.58
C ASN A 13 -14.37 11.96 -20.14
N CYS A 14 -14.41 10.69 -19.71
CA CYS A 14 -13.60 9.63 -20.33
C CYS A 14 -13.93 9.33 -21.81
N GLN A 15 -14.85 10.06 -22.45
CA GLN A 15 -15.08 9.97 -23.90
C GLN A 15 -14.44 11.07 -24.74
N ASN A 16 -13.89 12.15 -24.16
CA ASN A 16 -13.29 13.22 -24.96
C ASN A 16 -11.93 13.63 -24.40
N ASN A 17 -10.88 13.21 -25.12
CA ASN A 17 -9.45 13.51 -24.96
C ASN A 17 -8.59 12.38 -24.35
N CYS A 18 -8.68 11.18 -24.93
CA CYS A 18 -7.49 10.37 -25.13
C CYS A 18 -6.59 11.08 -26.15
N LEU A 19 -5.77 12.03 -25.70
CA LEU A 19 -4.64 12.52 -26.50
C LEU A 19 -3.74 11.31 -26.76
N LYS A 20 -3.74 10.87 -28.02
CA LYS A 20 -2.81 9.88 -28.53
C LYS A 20 -1.42 10.52 -28.55
N ASP A 21 -0.67 10.40 -27.46
CA ASP A 21 0.77 10.56 -27.55
C ASP A 21 1.33 9.34 -28.30
N GLN A 22 1.45 9.48 -29.61
CA GLN A 22 1.91 8.45 -30.54
C GLN A 22 3.40 8.12 -30.42
N ASN A 23 4.10 8.61 -29.38
CA ASN A 23 5.55 8.53 -29.25
C ASN A 23 6.08 7.90 -27.95
N ASN A 24 5.23 7.26 -27.12
CA ASN A 24 5.71 6.68 -25.85
C ASN A 24 5.68 5.14 -25.84
N SER A 25 6.83 4.55 -25.48
CA SER A 25 7.07 3.10 -25.40
C SER A 25 6.37 2.40 -24.22
N CYS A 26 5.72 3.15 -23.33
CA CYS A 26 5.04 2.63 -22.16
C CYS A 26 3.57 2.29 -22.45
N LYS A 27 3.12 1.09 -22.04
CA LYS A 27 1.73 0.64 -22.22
C LYS A 27 0.72 1.42 -21.37
N PHE A 28 1.17 2.02 -20.27
CA PHE A 28 0.34 2.76 -19.32
C PHE A 28 0.42 4.27 -19.56
N GLY A 29 -0.63 5.01 -19.19
CA GLY A 29 -0.65 6.47 -19.20
C GLY A 29 0.10 7.08 -18.00
N PRO A 30 0.41 8.40 -18.06
CA PRO A 30 1.02 9.09 -16.94
C PRO A 30 0.11 9.05 -15.71
N SER A 31 0.63 8.58 -14.59
CA SER A 31 -0.13 8.40 -13.34
C SER A 31 0.14 9.57 -12.41
N ASN A 32 -0.92 10.25 -11.95
CA ASN A 32 -0.83 11.34 -11.00
C ASN A 32 -1.78 11.09 -9.82
N ILE A 33 -1.42 11.58 -8.63
CA ILE A 33 -2.26 11.45 -7.44
C ILE A 33 -3.31 12.55 -7.46
N VAL A 34 -4.57 12.14 -7.42
CA VAL A 34 -5.73 13.04 -7.42
C VAL A 34 -6.15 13.39 -6.00
N THR A 35 -6.25 12.40 -5.12
CA THR A 35 -6.61 12.58 -3.72
C THR A 35 -5.74 11.72 -2.82
N CYS A 36 -5.41 12.24 -1.65
CA CYS A 36 -4.62 11.56 -0.65
C CYS A 36 -5.02 12.09 0.73
N TYR A 37 -5.65 11.23 1.54
CA TYR A 37 -6.04 11.54 2.91
C TYR A 37 -5.42 10.53 3.84
N TYR A 38 -4.75 11.00 4.89
CA TYR A 38 -4.23 10.16 5.97
C TYR A 38 -4.55 10.78 7.32
N GLU A 39 -4.59 9.93 8.32
CA GLU A 39 -4.71 10.30 9.72
C GLU A 39 -3.62 9.58 10.51
N TYR A 40 -3.21 10.15 11.64
CA TYR A 40 -2.31 9.49 12.57
C TYR A 40 -2.81 8.06 12.87
N PRO A 41 -1.94 7.02 12.87
CA PRO A 41 -0.49 7.07 12.78
C PRO A 41 0.07 6.99 11.35
N LEU A 42 -0.75 7.06 10.30
CA LEU A 42 -0.26 6.99 8.92
C LEU A 42 0.17 8.35 8.38
N LYS A 43 1.24 8.33 7.58
CA LYS A 43 1.64 9.40 6.66
C LYS A 43 1.90 8.77 5.31
N ILE A 44 1.56 9.49 4.25
CA ILE A 44 1.80 9.03 2.89
C ILE A 44 2.82 9.98 2.25
N MET A 45 3.85 9.40 1.63
CA MET A 45 4.79 10.16 0.82
C MET A 45 4.68 9.77 -0.65
N CYS A 46 4.57 10.78 -1.49
CA CYS A 46 4.27 10.66 -2.90
C CYS A 46 5.20 11.60 -3.69
N PRO A 47 6.38 11.12 -4.09
CA PRO A 47 7.30 11.92 -4.88
C PRO A 47 6.73 12.15 -6.29
N SER A 48 6.85 13.38 -6.78
CA SER A 48 6.27 13.82 -8.05
C SER A 48 7.02 13.33 -9.29
N SER A 49 8.28 12.93 -9.15
CA SER A 49 9.10 12.47 -10.28
C SER A 49 10.23 11.55 -9.79
N ILE A 50 9.95 10.27 -9.63
CA ILE A 50 11.00 9.28 -9.33
C ILE A 50 11.72 8.80 -10.60
N SER A 51 11.09 8.90 -11.77
CA SER A 51 11.67 8.47 -13.05
C SER A 51 10.89 9.03 -14.24
N GLU A 52 11.44 8.88 -15.45
CA GLU A 52 10.74 9.10 -16.73
C GLU A 52 9.64 8.05 -17.01
N SER A 53 9.38 7.13 -16.08
CA SER A 53 8.36 6.11 -16.25
C SER A 53 6.95 6.64 -15.97
N CYS A 54 5.96 5.98 -16.56
CA CYS A 54 4.53 6.24 -16.34
C CYS A 54 4.02 5.85 -14.94
N CYS A 55 4.90 5.38 -14.05
CA CYS A 55 4.55 4.78 -12.76
C CYS A 55 4.67 5.77 -11.60
N GLN A 56 3.58 5.91 -10.83
CA GLN A 56 3.56 6.69 -9.61
C GLN A 56 3.97 5.83 -8.41
N TRP A 57 4.94 6.30 -7.64
CA TRP A 57 5.36 5.66 -6.40
C TRP A 57 4.62 6.26 -5.20
N VAL A 58 4.18 5.39 -4.30
CA VAL A 58 3.48 5.77 -3.07
C VAL A 58 4.11 5.01 -1.92
N PHE A 59 4.49 5.75 -0.88
CA PHE A 59 5.14 5.21 0.32
C PHE A 59 4.27 5.45 1.55
N PRO A 60 3.50 4.45 2.00
CA PRO A 60 2.83 4.48 3.30
C PRO A 60 3.86 4.39 4.42
N ILE A 61 3.74 5.25 5.41
CA ILE A 61 4.64 5.35 6.56
C ILE A 61 3.81 5.34 7.83
N THR A 62 4.16 4.47 8.77
CA THR A 62 3.61 4.49 10.12
C THR A 62 4.51 5.31 11.04
N TYR A 63 3.94 6.31 11.71
CA TYR A 63 4.58 7.02 12.80
C TYR A 63 4.87 6.05 13.95
N GLY A 64 6.10 6.09 14.49
CA GLY A 64 6.56 5.13 15.50
C GLY A 64 7.22 3.86 14.91
N GLU A 65 7.44 3.83 13.59
CA GLU A 65 8.10 2.74 12.85
C GLU A 65 7.42 1.37 12.97
N GLY A 66 6.16 1.33 13.41
CA GLY A 66 5.45 0.08 13.59
C GLY A 66 4.09 0.24 14.24
N LEU A 67 3.40 -0.89 14.39
CA LEU A 67 2.09 -1.01 15.01
C LEU A 67 2.26 -1.47 16.46
N VAL A 68 1.55 -0.81 17.37
CA VAL A 68 1.47 -1.17 18.78
C VAL A 68 0.15 -1.87 19.09
N GLU A 69 0.06 -2.42 20.29
CA GLU A 69 -1.12 -3.13 20.77
C GLU A 69 -2.41 -2.32 20.58
N GLY A 70 -3.39 -2.91 19.89
CA GLY A 70 -4.70 -2.30 19.66
C GLY A 70 -4.76 -1.33 18.47
N ASP A 71 -3.66 -1.10 17.76
CA ASP A 71 -3.69 -0.33 16.52
C ASP A 71 -4.58 -1.00 15.47
N SER A 72 -5.40 -0.21 14.79
CA SER A 72 -6.24 -0.66 13.68
C SER A 72 -6.11 0.33 12.53
N VAL A 73 -5.45 -0.12 11.48
CA VAL A 73 -5.11 0.67 10.29
C VAL A 73 -5.99 0.21 9.13
N ASN A 74 -6.71 1.16 8.52
CA ASN A 74 -7.52 0.91 7.33
C ASN A 74 -6.96 1.69 6.14
N ILE A 75 -6.65 0.97 5.07
CA ILE A 75 -6.11 1.49 3.82
C ILE A 75 -7.13 1.20 2.74
N SER A 76 -7.58 2.22 2.02
CA SER A 76 -8.39 2.07 0.82
C SER A 76 -7.67 2.73 -0.35
N PHE A 77 -7.34 1.96 -1.38
CA PHE A 77 -6.51 2.39 -2.50
C PHE A 77 -7.24 2.20 -3.83
N LYS A 78 -7.29 3.23 -4.68
CA LYS A 78 -7.91 3.14 -6.01
C LYS A 78 -6.93 3.53 -7.10
N VAL A 79 -6.78 2.67 -8.10
CA VAL A 79 -5.99 2.88 -9.31
C VAL A 79 -6.95 3.03 -10.49
N GLY A 80 -6.93 4.20 -11.15
CA GLY A 80 -7.77 4.47 -12.31
C GLY A 80 -7.30 3.80 -13.60
N CYS A 81 -8.13 3.87 -14.65
CA CYS A 81 -7.87 3.19 -15.92
C CYS A 81 -6.51 3.56 -16.53
N ARG A 82 -5.80 2.56 -17.06
CA ARG A 82 -4.49 2.73 -17.71
C ARG A 82 -3.42 3.41 -16.83
N CYS A 83 -3.61 3.50 -15.51
CA CYS A 83 -2.60 4.00 -14.58
C CYS A 83 -1.69 2.87 -14.09
N SER A 84 -0.48 3.22 -13.69
CA SER A 84 0.48 2.30 -13.06
C SER A 84 0.99 2.89 -11.75
N VAL A 85 0.91 2.10 -10.68
CA VAL A 85 1.25 2.54 -9.33
C VAL A 85 2.08 1.48 -8.61
N ALA A 86 3.13 1.92 -7.93
CA ALA A 86 3.95 1.11 -7.04
C ALA A 86 3.79 1.58 -5.59
N LEU A 87 3.25 0.71 -4.74
CA LEU A 87 3.23 0.84 -3.30
C LEU A 87 4.45 0.12 -2.72
N ALA A 88 5.31 0.87 -2.05
CA ALA A 88 6.48 0.32 -1.37
C ALA A 88 6.61 0.93 0.02
N THR A 89 7.31 0.25 0.92
CA THR A 89 7.67 0.83 2.22
C THR A 89 9.04 1.49 2.11
N MET A 90 9.31 2.45 3.00
CA MET A 90 10.64 3.05 3.12
C MET A 90 11.49 2.39 4.21
N SER A 91 10.86 1.59 5.06
CA SER A 91 11.50 0.89 6.16
C SER A 91 10.71 -0.37 6.49
N PHE A 92 11.37 -1.30 7.16
CA PHE A 92 10.76 -2.51 7.68
C PHE A 92 9.61 -2.16 8.63
N PRO A 93 8.35 -2.52 8.31
CA PRO A 93 7.25 -2.32 9.23
C PRO A 93 7.42 -3.25 10.43
N LYS A 94 7.22 -2.73 11.64
CA LYS A 94 7.39 -3.48 12.89
C LYS A 94 6.04 -3.72 13.54
N VAL A 95 5.87 -4.85 14.20
CA VAL A 95 4.74 -5.08 15.12
C VAL A 95 5.31 -5.32 16.51
N TYR A 96 4.93 -4.46 17.45
CA TYR A 96 5.40 -4.51 18.83
C TYR A 96 4.64 -5.57 19.66
N CYS A 97 5.15 -5.84 20.86
CA CYS A 97 4.56 -6.80 21.80
C CYS A 97 3.14 -6.39 22.22
N CYS A 98 2.22 -7.36 22.29
CA CYS A 98 0.88 -7.17 22.83
C CYS A 98 0.80 -7.78 24.24
N GLU A 99 0.61 -6.95 25.28
CA GLU A 99 0.58 -7.42 26.67
C GLU A 99 -0.83 -7.84 27.11
N ASN A 100 -1.85 -7.12 26.63
CA ASN A 100 -3.26 -7.34 26.94
C ASN A 100 -3.99 -8.22 25.91
N ARG A 101 -3.24 -8.92 25.03
CA ARG A 101 -3.74 -9.78 23.96
C ARG A 101 -4.69 -9.08 22.98
N LYS A 102 -4.51 -7.77 22.74
CA LYS A 102 -5.23 -7.08 21.67
C LYS A 102 -4.39 -7.13 20.39
N ASP A 103 -4.95 -7.74 19.36
CA ASP A 103 -4.30 -7.83 18.05
C ASP A 103 -4.15 -6.45 17.43
N SER A 104 -2.97 -6.17 16.88
CA SER A 104 -2.76 -5.07 15.93
C SER A 104 -3.31 -5.49 14.57
N GLN A 105 -4.05 -4.62 13.91
CA GLN A 105 -4.81 -4.95 12.70
C GLN A 105 -4.48 -4.02 11.54
N LEU A 106 -4.32 -4.61 10.35
CA LEU A 106 -4.24 -3.89 9.08
C LEU A 106 -5.31 -4.44 8.13
N HIS A 107 -6.17 -3.55 7.66
CA HIS A 107 -7.18 -3.85 6.65
C HIS A 107 -6.91 -3.01 5.40
N GLY A 108 -6.67 -3.68 4.28
CA GLY A 108 -6.44 -3.07 2.98
C GLY A 108 -7.57 -3.41 2.01
N GLU A 109 -8.10 -2.40 1.34
CA GLU A 109 -9.08 -2.54 0.28
C GLU A 109 -8.54 -1.84 -0.98
N TYR A 110 -8.39 -2.57 -2.07
CA TYR A 110 -7.72 -2.11 -3.28
C TYR A 110 -8.66 -2.25 -4.47
N PHE A 111 -8.84 -1.19 -5.25
CA PHE A 111 -9.67 -1.14 -6.44
C PHE A 111 -8.76 -0.82 -7.64
N ILE A 112 -8.68 -1.74 -8.60
CA ILE A 112 -7.83 -1.62 -9.77
C ILE A 112 -8.71 -1.66 -11.01
N ASP A 113 -8.73 -0.54 -11.73
CA ASP A 113 -9.57 -0.35 -12.91
C ASP A 113 -8.97 -0.99 -14.17
N SER A 114 -9.70 -0.90 -15.28
CA SER A 114 -9.33 -1.53 -16.55
C SER A 114 -7.97 -1.06 -17.08
N GLU A 115 -7.20 -2.02 -17.59
CA GLU A 115 -5.83 -1.84 -18.10
C GLU A 115 -4.85 -1.19 -17.11
N ALA A 116 -5.17 -1.14 -15.81
CA ALA A 116 -4.32 -0.55 -14.79
C ALA A 116 -3.34 -1.58 -14.19
N LEU A 117 -2.31 -1.08 -13.51
CA LEU A 117 -1.33 -1.88 -12.79
C LEU A 117 -1.15 -1.38 -11.36
N LEU A 118 -1.30 -2.29 -10.40
CA LEU A 118 -0.91 -2.07 -9.01
C LEU A 118 0.22 -3.03 -8.63
N CYS A 119 1.34 -2.48 -8.18
CA CYS A 119 2.44 -3.24 -7.58
C CYS A 119 2.51 -2.95 -6.09
N ILE A 120 2.39 -3.96 -5.23
CA ILE A 120 2.59 -3.87 -3.78
C ILE A 120 3.89 -4.62 -3.45
N LEU A 121 4.93 -3.86 -3.13
CA LEU A 121 6.30 -4.33 -2.93
C LEU A 121 6.87 -3.79 -1.60
N PRO A 122 6.30 -4.18 -0.45
CA PRO A 122 6.79 -3.77 0.86
C PRO A 122 8.09 -4.50 1.24
N ASP A 123 8.82 -3.92 2.18
CA ASP A 123 9.82 -4.58 2.99
C ASP A 123 9.15 -5.64 3.89
N PRO A 124 9.89 -6.67 4.34
CA PRO A 124 9.30 -7.73 5.15
C PRO A 124 8.86 -7.20 6.52
N LEU A 125 7.67 -7.62 6.95
CA LEU A 125 7.14 -7.30 8.27
C LEU A 125 7.98 -7.94 9.38
N VAL A 126 8.32 -7.18 10.41
CA VAL A 126 9.12 -7.65 11.55
C VAL A 126 8.26 -7.69 12.81
N CYS A 127 7.76 -8.88 13.14
CA CYS A 127 7.01 -9.11 14.38
C CYS A 127 7.96 -9.34 15.57
N PHE A 128 7.78 -8.56 16.63
CA PHE A 128 8.57 -8.70 17.86
C PHE A 128 8.05 -9.87 18.71
N LYS A 129 8.83 -10.28 19.71
CA LYS A 129 8.38 -11.25 20.70
C LYS A 129 7.00 -10.88 21.27
N LYS A 130 6.10 -11.85 21.31
CA LYS A 130 4.68 -11.73 21.74
C LYS A 130 3.81 -10.76 20.93
N ALA A 131 4.25 -10.29 19.76
CA ALA A 131 3.39 -9.55 18.85
C ALA A 131 2.19 -10.41 18.40
N SER A 132 1.02 -9.80 18.25
CA SER A 132 -0.17 -10.45 17.70
C SER A 132 -0.72 -9.57 16.58
N TYR A 133 -0.66 -10.05 15.34
CA TYR A 133 -0.96 -9.28 14.15
C TYR A 133 -2.02 -9.95 13.29
N ASN A 134 -2.89 -9.12 12.69
CA ASN A 134 -3.88 -9.59 11.73
C ASN A 134 -3.91 -8.65 10.52
N GLN A 135 -3.59 -9.20 9.34
CA GLN A 135 -3.65 -8.50 8.07
C GLN A 135 -4.72 -9.10 7.17
N SER A 136 -5.58 -8.24 6.62
CA SER A 136 -6.58 -8.60 5.62
C SER A 136 -6.45 -7.65 4.43
N GLN A 137 -6.29 -8.19 3.23
CA GLN A 137 -6.22 -7.41 1.99
C GLN A 137 -7.26 -7.94 1.00
N THR A 138 -8.12 -7.04 0.52
CA THR A 138 -9.16 -7.33 -0.48
C THR A 138 -8.83 -6.58 -1.76
N PHE A 139 -8.76 -7.30 -2.88
CA PHE A 139 -8.46 -6.73 -4.20
C PHE A 139 -9.66 -6.87 -5.13
N HIS A 140 -10.13 -5.74 -5.67
CA HIS A 140 -11.19 -5.64 -6.66
C HIS A 140 -10.56 -5.29 -8.01
N LEU A 141 -10.49 -6.27 -8.91
CA LEU A 141 -9.82 -6.16 -10.20
C LEU A 141 -10.86 -6.08 -11.33
N ALA A 142 -10.70 -5.13 -12.26
CA ALA A 142 -11.34 -5.22 -13.56
C ALA A 142 -10.83 -6.46 -14.33
N PRO A 143 -11.57 -7.00 -15.33
CA PRO A 143 -11.19 -8.22 -16.04
C PRO A 143 -9.81 -8.21 -16.70
N ASP A 144 -9.29 -7.02 -17.00
CA ASP A 144 -8.01 -6.74 -17.69
C ASP A 144 -7.03 -5.92 -16.82
N ALA A 145 -7.30 -5.83 -15.51
CA ALA A 145 -6.41 -5.22 -14.53
C ALA A 145 -5.20 -6.12 -14.23
N ASN A 146 -4.11 -5.49 -13.77
CA ASN A 146 -2.85 -6.17 -13.44
C ASN A 146 -2.51 -5.92 -11.96
N LEU A 147 -2.12 -6.99 -11.26
CA LEU A 147 -1.71 -6.93 -9.85
C LEU A 147 -0.39 -7.69 -9.66
N VAL A 148 0.57 -7.04 -9.01
CA VAL A 148 1.77 -7.67 -8.46
C VAL A 148 1.75 -7.49 -6.96
N LEU A 149 1.76 -8.59 -6.20
CA LEU A 149 1.71 -8.58 -4.75
C LEU A 149 2.89 -9.37 -4.18
N LEU A 150 3.70 -8.69 -3.37
CA LEU A 150 4.69 -9.29 -2.48
C LEU A 150 4.20 -9.12 -1.05
N ASP A 151 3.99 -10.23 -0.33
CA ASP A 151 3.70 -10.22 1.10
C ASP A 151 4.61 -11.22 1.79
N TRP A 152 5.37 -10.74 2.76
CA TRP A 152 6.44 -11.48 3.40
C TRP A 152 6.77 -10.87 4.76
N PHE A 153 7.29 -11.71 5.65
CA PHE A 153 7.62 -11.33 7.02
C PHE A 153 8.88 -12.06 7.48
N ALA A 154 9.61 -11.43 8.39
CA ALA A 154 10.81 -11.98 9.01
C ALA A 154 10.44 -12.88 10.20
N SER A 155 11.35 -13.76 10.60
CA SER A 155 11.20 -14.59 11.81
C SER A 155 11.22 -13.79 13.13
N GLY A 156 11.19 -12.45 13.07
CA GLY A 156 11.42 -11.54 14.19
C GLY A 156 12.84 -10.97 14.21
N ARG A 157 13.25 -10.42 15.36
CA ARG A 157 14.56 -9.76 15.52
C ARG A 157 15.68 -10.79 15.69
N TYR A 158 16.16 -11.34 14.58
CA TYR A 158 17.19 -12.38 14.56
C TYR A 158 18.43 -12.01 15.39
N MET A 159 18.95 -10.79 15.25
CA MET A 159 20.12 -10.30 16.01
C MET A 159 19.86 -10.16 17.52
N LYS A 160 18.60 -10.11 17.96
CA LYS A 160 18.20 -10.12 19.38
C LYS A 160 17.80 -11.51 19.88
N GLY A 161 18.03 -12.56 19.09
CA GLY A 161 17.66 -13.93 19.45
C GLY A 161 16.17 -14.24 19.33
N GLU A 162 15.37 -13.33 18.77
CA GLU A 162 13.94 -13.58 18.53
C GLU A 162 13.76 -14.30 17.21
N ARG A 163 13.27 -15.54 17.30
CA ARG A 163 12.99 -16.42 16.15
C ARG A 163 11.63 -17.06 16.37
N TRP A 164 10.66 -16.69 15.55
CA TRP A 164 9.27 -17.15 15.63
C TRP A 164 8.68 -16.96 17.04
N ALA A 165 9.08 -15.87 17.70
CA ALA A 165 8.73 -15.59 19.10
C ALA A 165 7.46 -14.72 19.25
N PHE A 166 6.82 -14.37 18.13
CA PHE A 166 5.52 -13.70 18.09
C PHE A 166 4.38 -14.71 18.34
N SER A 167 3.21 -14.19 18.68
CA SER A 167 2.05 -14.98 19.10
C SER A 167 1.21 -15.47 17.93
N LYS A 168 0.91 -14.57 16.98
CA LYS A 168 0.04 -14.79 15.82
C LYS A 168 0.35 -13.77 14.74
#